data_AF-A0A4R9WVS0-F1
#
_entry.id   AF-A0A4R9WVS0-F1
#
_cell.length_a   1.000
_cell.length_b   1.000
_cell.length_c   1.000
_cell.angle_alpha   90.00
_cell.angle_beta   90.00
_cell.angle_gamma   90.00
#
_symmetry.space_group_name_H-M   'P 1'
#
loop_
_entity.id
_entity.type
_entity.pdbx_description
1 polymer ?
#
loop_
_entity_poly.entity_id
_entity_poly.type
_entity_poly.pdbx_seq_one_letter_code
_entity_poly.pdbx_strand_id
1 'polypeptide(L)'
;MEIPDDRCERAKLLMAIDDAFKVGDFEVLGKALGGSARCFDERMPFELGLGHPLEYAIYWSPLAFISTLLDAGSNPNYEDHAGFPSLIAALSTERPDRLEIVRILIEHGANPNMRGVNDWTR
;
A
#
# COMPACT_ATOMS: atom_id res chain seq x y z
N MET A 1 -14.67 9.10 -6.66
CA MET A 1 -14.40 7.76 -7.24
C MET A 1 -15.72 7.01 -7.22
N GLU A 2 -16.44 6.92 -8.34
CA GLU A 2 -17.65 6.10 -8.43
C GLU A 2 -17.21 4.64 -8.60
N ILE A 3 -17.41 3.83 -7.57
CA ILE A 3 -17.14 2.39 -7.63
C ILE A 3 -18.32 1.77 -8.36
N PRO A 4 -18.12 1.11 -9.51
CA PRO A 4 -19.22 0.46 -10.21
C PRO A 4 -19.87 -0.61 -9.33
N ASP A 5 -21.21 -0.57 -9.25
CA ASP A 5 -22.06 -1.52 -8.50
C ASP A 5 -21.97 -2.95 -9.09
N ASP A 6 -21.53 -3.06 -10.35
CA ASP A 6 -21.34 -4.31 -11.06
C ASP A 6 -20.19 -5.14 -10.46
N ARG A 7 -20.54 -6.29 -9.86
CA ARG A 7 -19.58 -7.23 -9.25
C ARG A 7 -18.48 -7.67 -10.22
N CYS A 8 -18.80 -7.76 -11.52
CA CYS A 8 -17.84 -8.15 -12.56
C CYS A 8 -16.83 -7.04 -12.87
N GLU A 9 -17.28 -5.79 -12.97
CA GLU A 9 -16.40 -4.63 -13.20
C GLU A 9 -15.53 -4.33 -11.97
N ARG A 10 -16.08 -4.49 -10.77
CA ARG A 10 -15.30 -4.41 -9.52
C ARG A 10 -14.19 -5.46 -9.48
N ALA A 11 -14.46 -6.70 -9.85
CA ALA A 11 -13.46 -7.77 -9.88
C ALA A 11 -12.36 -7.52 -10.94
N LYS A 12 -12.72 -6.99 -12.12
CA LYS A 12 -11.74 -6.62 -13.14
C LYS A 12 -10.84 -5.48 -12.69
N LEU A 13 -11.41 -4.47 -12.01
CA LEU A 13 -10.65 -3.36 -11.45
C LEU A 13 -9.66 -3.86 -10.38
N LEU A 14 -10.12 -4.71 -9.46
CA LEU A 14 -9.28 -5.36 -8.45
C LEU A 14 -8.12 -6.14 -9.07
N MET A 15 -8.42 -6.95 -10.09
CA MET A 15 -7.41 -7.76 -10.77
C MET A 15 -6.40 -6.91 -11.52
N ALA A 16 -6.84 -5.81 -12.16
CA ALA A 16 -5.94 -4.88 -12.83
C ALA A 16 -5.02 -4.15 -11.84
N ILE A 17 -5.53 -3.78 -10.67
CA ILE A 17 -4.74 -3.17 -9.59
C ILE A 17 -3.71 -4.18 -9.07
N ASP A 18 -4.12 -5.40 -8.73
CA ASP A 18 -3.22 -6.46 -8.25
C ASP A 18 -2.11 -6.79 -9.26
N ASP A 19 -2.46 -6.89 -10.54
CA ASP A 19 -1.50 -7.12 -11.62
C ASP A 19 -0.51 -5.95 -11.76
N ALA A 20 -1.00 -4.71 -11.68
CA ALA A 20 -0.13 -3.53 -11.70
C ALA A 20 0.85 -3.50 -10.53
N PHE A 21 0.42 -3.88 -9.32
CA PHE A 21 1.30 -4.02 -8.15
C PHE A 21 2.36 -5.12 -8.35
N LYS A 22 1.99 -6.26 -8.95
CA LYS A 22 2.92 -7.38 -9.21
C LYS A 22 3.93 -7.05 -10.29
N VAL A 23 3.48 -6.40 -11.37
CA VAL A 23 4.32 -5.95 -12.48
C VAL A 23 5.19 -4.75 -12.07
N GLY A 24 4.71 -3.95 -11.11
CA GLY A 24 5.34 -2.70 -10.71
C GLY A 24 5.07 -1.55 -11.69
N ASP A 25 3.94 -1.59 -12.39
CA ASP A 25 3.57 -0.59 -13.39
C ASP A 25 2.81 0.58 -12.73
N PHE A 26 3.53 1.68 -12.51
CA PHE A 26 3.00 2.87 -11.86
C PHE A 26 1.97 3.61 -12.73
N GLU A 27 2.14 3.61 -14.06
CA GLU A 27 1.19 4.28 -14.96
C GLU A 27 -0.15 3.53 -14.99
N VAL A 28 -0.11 2.21 -15.10
CA VAL A 28 -1.31 1.37 -15.06
C VAL A 28 -1.99 1.48 -13.71
N LEU A 29 -1.24 1.47 -12.61
CA LEU A 29 -1.80 1.67 -11.28
C LEU A 29 -2.51 3.03 -11.17
N GLY A 30 -1.83 4.11 -11.58
CA GLY A 30 -2.39 5.46 -11.55
C GLY A 30 -3.67 5.56 -12.39
N LYS A 31 -3.68 4.93 -13.56
CA LYS A 31 -4.86 4.89 -14.44
C LYS A 31 -6.01 4.07 -13.86
N ALA A 32 -5.71 2.91 -13.27
CA ALA A 32 -6.68 2.06 -12.58
C ALA A 32 -7.29 2.79 -11.37
N LEU A 33 -6.50 3.62 -10.68
CA LEU A 33 -6.95 4.45 -9.57
C LEU A 33 -7.60 5.78 -10.00
N GLY A 34 -7.88 5.96 -11.28
CA GLY A 34 -8.62 7.11 -11.79
C GLY A 34 -7.79 8.37 -12.01
N GLY A 35 -6.46 8.26 -12.09
CA GLY A 35 -5.55 9.32 -12.51
C GLY A 35 -5.36 10.47 -11.52
N SER A 36 -5.85 10.32 -10.28
CA SER A 36 -5.69 11.34 -9.26
C SER A 36 -4.32 11.18 -8.59
N ALA A 37 -3.48 12.22 -8.63
CA ALA A 37 -2.14 12.21 -8.05
C ALA A 37 -2.10 11.96 -6.52
N ARG A 38 -3.26 11.85 -5.87
CA ARG A 38 -3.42 11.55 -4.43
C ARG A 38 -3.86 10.11 -4.15
N CYS A 39 -4.00 9.26 -5.17
CA CYS A 39 -4.43 7.86 -4.99
C CYS A 39 -3.48 7.01 -4.12
N PHE A 40 -2.29 7.52 -3.82
CA PHE A 40 -1.25 6.88 -3.01
C PHE A 40 -1.44 7.07 -1.50
N ASP A 41 -2.21 8.10 -1.10
CA ASP A 41 -2.60 8.39 0.29
C ASP A 41 -4.10 8.16 0.52
N GLU A 42 -4.91 8.22 -0.54
CA GLU A 42 -6.32 7.85 -0.46
C GLU A 42 -6.42 6.37 -0.13
N ARG A 43 -6.90 6.08 1.09
CA ARG A 43 -7.22 4.73 1.55
C ARG A 43 -8.05 4.06 0.47
N MET A 44 -7.55 2.94 -0.05
CA MET A 44 -8.32 2.13 -0.99
C MET A 44 -9.67 1.82 -0.35
N PRO A 45 -10.78 1.83 -1.13
CA PRO A 45 -12.08 1.59 -0.55
C PRO A 45 -12.05 0.28 0.24
N PHE A 46 -12.39 0.36 1.53
CA PHE A 46 -12.33 -0.76 2.48
C PHE A 46 -13.09 -2.00 1.97
N GLU A 47 -14.07 -1.81 1.08
CA GLU A 47 -14.80 -2.89 0.41
C GLU A 47 -13.95 -3.75 -0.55
N LEU A 48 -12.73 -3.32 -0.88
CA LEU A 48 -11.75 -4.08 -1.64
C LEU A 48 -10.91 -4.99 -0.74
N GLY A 49 -10.91 -4.80 0.59
CA GLY A 49 -10.02 -5.51 1.52
C GLY A 49 -8.53 -5.22 1.32
N LEU A 50 -8.20 -4.38 0.33
CA LEU A 50 -6.89 -3.82 0.08
C LEU A 50 -6.76 -2.63 1.03
N GLY A 51 -5.85 -2.68 2.00
CA GLY A 51 -5.63 -1.63 2.99
C GLY A 51 -5.01 -0.37 2.37
N HIS A 52 -3.90 0.11 2.93
CA HIS A 52 -3.14 1.19 2.28
C HIS A 52 -2.40 0.65 1.04
N PRO A 53 -2.34 1.38 -0.08
CA PRO A 53 -1.63 0.94 -1.29
C PRO A 53 -0.14 0.62 -1.02
N LEU A 54 0.48 1.39 -0.13
CA LEU A 54 1.85 1.13 0.32
C LEU A 54 1.97 -0.17 1.13
N GLU A 55 0.97 -0.52 1.94
CA GLU A 55 0.91 -1.82 2.64
C GLU A 55 0.90 -2.98 1.65
N TYR A 56 0.03 -2.89 0.64
CA TYR A 56 -0.11 -3.94 -0.36
C TYR A 56 1.17 -4.13 -1.16
N ALA A 57 1.83 -3.04 -1.52
CA ALA A 57 3.12 -3.06 -2.20
C ALA A 57 4.20 -3.79 -1.39
N ILE A 58 4.20 -3.62 -0.06
CA ILE A 58 5.18 -4.29 0.81
C ILE A 58 5.03 -5.82 0.78
N TYR A 59 3.79 -6.33 0.68
CA TYR A 59 3.56 -7.77 0.58
C TYR A 59 3.83 -8.31 -0.82
N TRP A 60 3.32 -7.65 -1.85
CA TRP A 60 3.19 -8.25 -3.19
C TRP A 60 4.09 -7.63 -4.27
N SER A 61 4.64 -6.44 -4.05
CA SER A 61 5.38 -5.68 -5.07
C SER A 61 6.90 -5.76 -4.89
N PRO A 62 7.68 -5.45 -5.94
CA PRO A 62 9.15 -5.34 -5.82
C PRO A 62 9.59 -4.05 -5.10
N LEU A 63 10.80 -4.06 -4.53
CA LEU A 63 11.41 -2.91 -3.84
C LEU A 63 11.32 -1.61 -4.65
N ALA A 64 11.66 -1.68 -5.95
CA ALA A 64 11.65 -0.52 -6.83
C ALA A 64 10.27 0.14 -6.87
N PHE A 65 9.19 -0.65 -6.81
CA PHE A 65 7.83 -0.13 -6.81
C PHE A 65 7.48 0.56 -5.49
N ILE A 66 7.94 0.02 -4.37
CA ILE A 66 7.77 0.62 -3.04
C ILE A 66 8.46 1.99 -3.00
N SER A 67 9.69 2.09 -3.51
CA SER A 67 10.38 3.38 -3.66
C SER A 67 9.59 4.35 -4.54
N THR A 68 9.11 3.92 -5.70
CA THR A 68 8.29 4.77 -6.58
C THR A 68 7.03 5.29 -5.89
N LEU A 69 6.34 4.47 -5.07
CA LEU A 69 5.17 4.92 -4.31
C LEU A 69 5.55 6.00 -3.29
N LEU A 70 6.66 5.81 -2.57
CA LEU A 70 7.14 6.76 -1.59
C LEU A 70 7.62 8.06 -2.25
N ASP A 71 8.31 7.98 -3.40
CA ASP A 71 8.70 9.12 -4.22
C ASP A 71 7.49 9.87 -4.79
N ALA A 72 6.40 9.15 -5.08
CA ALA A 72 5.13 9.75 -5.49
C ALA A 72 4.40 10.47 -4.34
N GLY A 73 4.92 10.39 -3.11
CA GLY A 73 4.38 11.07 -1.95
C GLY A 73 3.47 10.21 -1.07
N SER A 74 3.47 8.87 -1.21
CA SER A 74 2.83 8.00 -0.22
C SER A 74 3.38 8.29 1.17
N ASN A 75 2.49 8.55 2.12
CA ASN A 75 2.86 8.71 3.51
C ASN A 75 3.19 7.33 4.12
N PRO A 76 4.43 7.04 4.54
CA PRO A 76 4.75 5.77 5.21
C PRO A 76 4.14 5.68 6.61
N ASN A 77 3.65 6.78 7.16
CA ASN A 77 3.07 6.90 8.49
C ASN A 77 1.54 7.01 8.48
N TYR A 78 0.86 6.34 7.55
CA TYR A 78 -0.60 6.34 7.55
C TYR A 78 -1.16 5.67 8.80
N GLU A 79 -2.26 6.22 9.31
CA GLU A 79 -3.05 5.61 10.37
C GLU A 79 -4.06 4.66 9.71
N ASP A 80 -3.86 3.35 9.90
CA ASP A 80 -4.86 2.36 9.52
C ASP A 80 -5.61 1.85 10.75
N HIS A 81 -6.92 1.60 10.59
CA HIS A 81 -7.79 1.12 11.66
C HIS A 81 -7.48 -0.31 12.09
N ALA A 82 -6.87 -1.13 11.22
CA ALA A 82 -6.41 -2.47 11.62
C ALA A 82 -5.07 -2.41 12.36
N GLY A 83 -4.43 -1.24 12.42
CA GLY A 83 -3.22 -1.04 13.20
C GLY A 83 -1.97 -1.59 12.54
N PHE A 84 -1.83 -1.50 11.22
CA PHE A 84 -0.60 -1.97 10.57
C PHE A 84 0.11 -0.82 9.85
N PRO A 85 0.97 -0.06 10.57
CA PRO A 85 1.94 0.85 9.96
C PRO A 85 2.78 0.15 8.88
N SER A 86 3.20 0.88 7.85
CA SER A 86 4.07 0.38 6.77
C SER A 86 5.27 -0.41 7.29
N LEU A 87 5.91 0.07 8.37
CA LEU A 87 7.07 -0.59 8.95
C LEU A 87 6.71 -1.94 9.58
N ILE A 88 5.53 -2.05 10.21
CA ILE A 88 5.04 -3.30 10.79
C ILE A 88 4.70 -4.30 9.69
N ALA A 89 4.08 -3.86 8.60
CA ALA A 89 3.85 -4.72 7.42
C ALA A 89 5.18 -5.27 6.85
N ALA A 90 6.20 -4.41 6.76
CA ALA A 90 7.54 -4.78 6.30
C ALA A 90 8.25 -5.75 7.25
N LEU A 91 7.94 -5.72 8.55
CA LEU A 91 8.47 -6.66 9.54
C LEU A 91 7.69 -7.98 9.59
N SER A 92 6.38 -7.93 9.35
CA SER A 92 5.49 -9.10 9.34
C SER A 92 5.64 -9.95 8.08
N THR A 93 6.18 -9.39 7.00
CA THR A 93 6.43 -10.14 5.77
C THR A 93 7.62 -11.09 5.89
N GLU A 94 7.50 -12.26 5.27
CA GLU A 94 8.55 -13.30 5.23
C GLU A 94 9.53 -13.13 4.05
N ARG A 95 9.48 -11.97 3.38
CA ARG A 95 10.30 -11.73 2.20
C ARG A 95 11.80 -11.59 2.53
N PRO A 96 12.69 -12.07 1.64
CA PRO A 96 14.13 -11.94 1.84
C PRO A 96 14.62 -10.50 1.80
N ASP A 97 13.91 -9.61 1.10
CA ASP A 97 14.21 -8.19 0.94
C ASP A 97 13.58 -7.31 2.03
N ARG A 98 12.94 -7.88 3.06
CA ARG A 98 12.26 -7.13 4.13
C ARG A 98 13.12 -6.07 4.81
N LEU A 99 14.42 -6.36 5.00
CA LEU A 99 15.34 -5.41 5.62
C LEU A 99 15.55 -4.19 4.73
N GLU A 100 15.62 -4.39 3.41
CA GLU A 100 15.75 -3.30 2.46
C GLU A 100 14.45 -2.48 2.37
N ILE A 101 13.28 -3.15 2.42
CA ILE A 101 11.98 -2.46 2.52
C ILE A 101 11.96 -1.54 3.75
N VAL A 102 12.38 -2.05 4.92
CA VAL A 102 12.45 -1.26 6.15
C VAL A 102 13.43 -0.10 6.01
N ARG A 103 14.60 -0.31 5.39
CA ARG A 103 15.58 0.77 5.14
C ARG A 103 14.96 1.87 4.29
N ILE A 104 14.34 1.53 3.16
CA ILE A 104 13.68 2.48 2.25
C ILE A 104 12.59 3.26 3.02
N LEU A 105 11.72 2.56 3.75
CA LEU A 105 10.66 3.21 4.53
C LEU A 105 11.24 4.23 5.53
N ILE A 106 12.29 3.87 6.27
CA ILE A 106 12.96 4.78 7.23
C ILE A 106 13.61 5.96 6.52
N GLU A 107 14.27 5.73 5.39
CA GLU A 107 14.88 6.78 4.56
C GLU A 107 13.84 7.80 4.07
N HIS A 108 12.61 7.34 3.79
CA HIS A 108 11.45 8.18 3.45
C HIS A 108 10.68 8.72 4.67
N GLY A 109 11.23 8.60 5.89
CA GLY A 109 10.65 9.22 7.10
C GLY A 109 9.61 8.35 7.82
N ALA A 110 9.57 7.04 7.57
CA ALA A 110 8.76 6.14 8.39
C ALA A 110 9.22 6.20 9.85
N ASN A 111 8.27 6.39 10.76
CA ASN A 111 8.53 6.47 12.18
C ASN A 111 8.54 5.05 12.78
N PRO A 112 9.70 4.56 13.22
CA PRO A 112 9.82 3.19 13.75
C PRO A 112 9.12 3.01 15.10
N ASN A 113 8.74 4.09 15.77
CA ASN A 113 8.02 4.05 17.03
C ASN A 113 6.51 3.97 16.86
N MET A 114 5.98 4.04 15.62
CA MET A 114 4.55 3.86 15.43
C MET A 114 4.16 2.42 15.75
N ARG A 115 3.20 2.29 16.64
CA ARG A 115 2.64 1.02 17.06
C ARG A 115 1.29 0.85 16.40
N GLY A 116 1.02 -0.39 16.02
CA GLY A 116 -0.31 -0.77 15.61
C GLY A 116 -1.33 -0.54 16.71
N VAL A 117 -2.57 -0.24 16.30
CA VAL A 117 -3.75 -0.11 17.19
C VAL A 117 -3.98 -1.38 18.04
N ASN A 118 -3.33 -2.50 17.73
CA ASN A 118 -3.26 -3.68 18.60
C ASN A 118 -2.32 -3.51 19.81
N ASP A 119 -2.10 -2.28 20.28
CA ASP A 119 -1.64 -2.03 21.64
C ASP A 119 -2.76 -2.50 22.61
N TRP A 120 -2.80 -3.81 22.86
CA TRP A 120 -3.44 -4.45 24.02
C TRP A 120 -2.70 -4.04 25.32
N THR A 121 -2.28 -2.79 25.45
CA THR A 121 -1.88 -2.23 26.73
C THR A 121 -3.14 -1.79 27.46
N ARG A 122 -3.81 -2.76 28.09
CA ARG A 122 -4.69 -2.51 29.23
C ARG A 122 -4.29 -3.40 30.40
#